data_AF-A0A518HDH7-F1
#
_entry.id   AF-A0A518HDH7-F1
#
_cell.length_a   1.000
_cell.length_b   1.000
_cell.length_c   1.000
_cell.angle_alpha   90.00
_cell.angle_beta   90.00
_cell.angle_gamma   90.00
#
_symmetry.space_group_name_H-M   'P 1'
#
loop_
_entity.id
_entity.type
_entity.pdbx_description
1 polymer ?
#
loop_
_entity_poly.entity_id
_entity_poly.type
_entity_poly.pdbx_seq_one_letter_code
_entity_poly.pdbx_strand_id
1 'polypeptide(L)'
;MTDFETVSREIHGIIDRRRELYTFLGSVYAALGIFLQNALQGGLPESLGRVQEHLFAFYAVMVLVPSLILALRMGRLHAGLTLNGMLYARLMRGREFAGSGDPELAGRRNYFGVSFLNFLLADVIAGFSAAVLALALHAPPMLAAAVGVGTVAAWLLVDGRFHRQAVAYARARLLEDDFEAIDRGQWEAHVHATLKGCNQDLIGTVSFVGLMMFSTFEVLSSFGQIAEDARVDIPPELAETFGPVLFTSVLVLTCLIGLLVYVRVRIAIGHNSIRLYPNDDPFRPLRLTDSLLGYLLLAFLFGVSLHLLLTVAVGGRGGFGGELAVLAADGAAIVSAVVGGQAALVVAGRRARRRSAPKILIAGGPGDGGEGTGTA
;
A
#
# COMPACT_ATOMS: atom_id res chain seq x y z
N MET A 1 17.58 10.04 26.99
CA MET A 1 16.20 10.56 27.17
C MET A 1 15.53 10.63 25.82
N THR A 2 14.46 9.87 25.64
CA THR A 2 13.62 9.90 24.43
C THR A 2 12.46 10.86 24.64
N ASP A 3 12.43 11.94 23.85
CA ASP A 3 11.41 12.99 23.87
C ASP A 3 10.27 12.68 22.87
N PHE A 4 9.03 13.00 23.28
CA PHE A 4 7.83 12.81 22.49
C PHE A 4 7.78 13.63 21.21
N GLU A 5 8.20 14.89 21.26
CA GLU A 5 8.17 15.76 20.08
C GLU A 5 9.07 15.23 18.97
N THR A 6 10.26 14.75 19.35
CA THR A 6 11.19 14.11 18.42
C THR A 6 10.58 12.87 17.76
N VAL A 7 10.00 11.96 18.54
CA VAL A 7 9.35 10.74 18.00
C VAL A 7 8.15 11.08 17.12
N SER A 8 7.33 12.04 17.55
CA SER A 8 6.16 12.53 16.80
C SER A 8 6.58 13.11 15.45
N ARG A 9 7.55 14.03 15.45
CA ARG A 9 8.09 14.69 14.26
C ARG A 9 8.69 13.69 13.27
N GLU A 10 9.42 12.70 13.77
CA GLU A 10 9.97 11.63 12.90
C GLU A 10 8.87 10.78 12.27
N ILE A 11 7.82 10.41 13.01
CA ILE A 11 6.67 9.67 12.46
C ILE A 11 6.03 10.46 11.31
N HIS A 12 5.68 11.73 11.55
CA HIS A 12 5.04 12.57 10.54
C HIS A 12 5.97 12.81 9.34
N GLY A 13 7.24 13.14 9.59
CA GLY A 13 8.24 13.33 8.54
C GLY A 13 8.46 12.08 7.68
N ILE A 14 8.38 10.88 8.26
CA ILE A 14 8.43 9.63 7.48
C ILE A 14 7.17 9.45 6.62
N ILE A 15 5.99 9.72 7.17
CA ILE A 15 4.72 9.59 6.44
C ILE A 15 4.69 10.55 5.25
N ASP A 16 5.07 11.80 5.44
CA ASP A 16 5.09 12.81 4.38
C ASP A 16 6.07 12.44 3.26
N ARG A 17 7.32 12.08 3.61
CA ARG A 17 8.33 11.63 2.64
C ARG A 17 7.87 10.40 1.86
N ARG A 18 7.22 9.44 2.53
CA ARG A 18 6.67 8.25 1.86
C ARG A 18 5.64 8.64 0.82
N ARG A 19 4.73 9.57 1.12
CA ARG A 19 3.71 10.03 0.18
C ARG A 19 4.35 10.68 -1.06
N GLU A 20 5.32 11.56 -0.87
CA GLU A 20 6.04 12.24 -1.96
C GLU A 20 6.73 11.24 -2.90
N LEU A 21 7.45 10.26 -2.33
CA LEU A 21 8.13 9.22 -3.10
C LEU A 21 7.15 8.34 -3.90
N TYR A 22 5.96 8.11 -3.36
CA TYR A 22 4.92 7.33 -4.03
C TYR A 22 4.30 8.10 -5.20
N THR A 23 4.00 9.39 -5.02
CA THR A 23 3.56 10.27 -6.11
C THR A 23 4.61 10.34 -7.21
N PHE A 24 5.89 10.50 -6.85
CA PHE A 24 7.00 10.52 -7.81
C PHE A 24 7.07 9.23 -8.63
N LEU A 25 6.96 8.06 -7.99
CA LEU A 25 6.93 6.76 -8.68
C LEU A 25 5.80 6.69 -9.71
N GLY A 26 4.59 7.11 -9.32
CA GLY A 26 3.43 7.11 -10.22
C GLY A 26 3.62 8.04 -11.42
N SER A 27 4.22 9.21 -11.20
CA SER A 27 4.55 10.16 -12.28
C SER A 27 5.61 9.64 -13.23
N VAL A 28 6.67 8.99 -12.72
CA VAL A 28 7.71 8.35 -13.56
C VAL A 28 7.09 7.26 -14.43
N TYR A 29 6.23 6.42 -13.85
CA TYR A 29 5.57 5.35 -14.60
C TYR A 29 4.66 5.91 -15.69
N ALA A 30 3.83 6.91 -15.37
CA ALA A 30 2.97 7.57 -16.35
C ALA A 30 3.75 8.25 -17.49
N ALA A 31 4.82 8.97 -17.17
CA ALA A 31 5.67 9.61 -18.17
C ALA A 31 6.33 8.58 -19.10
N LEU A 32 6.83 7.48 -18.54
CA LEU A 32 7.47 6.41 -19.32
C LEU A 32 6.46 5.59 -20.13
N GLY A 33 5.21 5.47 -19.65
CA GLY A 33 4.11 4.89 -20.42
C GLY A 33 3.79 5.69 -21.68
N ILE A 34 3.66 7.01 -21.55
CA ILE A 34 3.45 7.93 -22.69
C ILE A 34 4.65 7.87 -23.65
N PHE A 35 5.88 7.88 -23.13
CA PHE A 35 7.08 7.75 -23.94
C PHE A 35 7.08 6.46 -24.77
N LEU A 36 6.79 5.32 -24.11
CA LEU A 36 6.77 4.02 -24.77
C LEU A 36 5.69 3.97 -25.86
N GLN A 37 4.49 4.47 -25.57
CA GLN A 37 3.41 4.57 -26.56
C GLN A 37 3.82 5.39 -27.79
N ASN A 38 4.33 6.61 -27.58
CA ASN A 38 4.73 7.50 -28.68
C ASN A 38 5.82 6.86 -29.55
N ALA A 39 6.81 6.21 -28.92
CA ALA A 39 7.90 5.55 -29.62
C ALA A 39 7.44 4.29 -30.40
N LEU A 40 6.43 3.57 -29.91
CA LEU A 40 5.86 2.41 -30.60
C LEU A 40 4.97 2.79 -31.79
N GLN A 41 4.21 3.88 -31.69
CA GLN A 41 3.25 4.31 -32.73
C GLN A 41 3.87 5.21 -33.80
N GLY A 42 4.70 6.18 -33.41
CA GLY A 42 5.23 7.21 -34.30
C GLY A 42 6.73 7.15 -34.53
N GLY A 43 7.43 6.25 -33.82
CA GLY A 43 8.88 6.19 -33.79
C GLY A 43 9.50 7.40 -33.06
N LEU A 44 10.81 7.36 -32.90
CA LEU A 44 11.60 8.48 -32.41
C LEU A 44 12.30 9.21 -33.57
N PRO A 45 12.64 10.51 -33.43
CA PRO A 45 13.48 11.21 -34.39
C PRO A 45 14.77 10.45 -34.70
N GLU A 46 15.31 10.56 -35.91
CA GLU A 46 16.51 9.82 -36.35
C GLU A 46 17.72 10.01 -35.42
N SER A 47 17.85 11.18 -34.80
CA SER A 47 18.89 11.48 -33.80
C SER A 47 18.84 10.56 -32.57
N LEU A 48 17.69 9.93 -32.31
CA LEU A 48 17.44 8.97 -31.24
C LEU A 48 17.30 7.53 -31.76
N GLY A 49 17.73 7.24 -33.00
CA GLY A 49 17.61 5.89 -33.60
C GLY A 49 18.17 4.76 -32.75
N ARG A 50 19.29 4.99 -32.04
CA ARG A 50 19.84 4.00 -31.07
C ARG A 50 18.92 3.71 -29.89
N VAL A 51 18.13 4.69 -29.46
CA VAL A 51 17.14 4.51 -28.39
C VAL A 51 15.95 3.72 -28.92
N GLN A 52 15.53 3.96 -30.18
CA GLN A 52 14.48 3.18 -30.83
C GLN A 52 14.87 1.69 -30.91
N GLU A 53 16.10 1.40 -31.35
CA GLU A 53 16.63 0.02 -31.45
C GLU A 53 16.64 -0.72 -30.11
N HIS A 54 16.73 0.01 -28.99
CA HIS A 54 16.77 -0.53 -27.63
C HIS A 54 15.63 0.02 -26.76
N LEU A 55 14.45 0.21 -27.36
CA LEU A 55 13.34 0.93 -26.74
C LEU A 55 12.88 0.30 -25.42
N PHE A 56 12.67 -1.02 -25.38
CA PHE A 56 12.21 -1.70 -24.17
C PHE A 56 13.30 -1.81 -23.12
N ALA A 57 14.56 -2.02 -23.50
CA ALA A 57 15.68 -1.97 -22.55
C ALA A 57 15.81 -0.57 -21.93
N PHE A 58 15.71 0.48 -22.75
CA PHE A 58 15.75 1.87 -22.27
C PHE A 58 14.58 2.15 -21.32
N TYR A 59 13.35 1.82 -21.71
CA TYR A 59 12.17 1.93 -20.85
C TYR A 59 12.36 1.17 -19.52
N ALA A 60 12.79 -0.09 -19.61
CA ALA A 60 12.96 -0.95 -18.46
C ALA A 60 14.01 -0.41 -17.49
N VAL A 61 15.16 0.08 -17.97
CA VAL A 61 16.18 0.71 -17.11
C VAL A 61 15.64 1.97 -16.44
N MET A 62 14.91 2.80 -17.20
CA MET A 62 14.35 4.06 -16.71
C MET A 62 13.25 3.85 -15.66
N VAL A 63 12.55 2.72 -15.65
CA VAL A 63 11.64 2.35 -14.55
C VAL A 63 12.38 1.62 -13.43
N LEU A 64 13.26 0.69 -13.77
CA LEU A 64 13.97 -0.19 -12.84
C LEU A 64 14.81 0.60 -11.84
N VAL A 65 15.68 1.49 -12.34
CA VAL A 65 16.64 2.20 -11.48
C VAL A 65 15.92 3.09 -10.46
N PRO A 66 14.98 3.97 -10.84
CA PRO A 66 14.18 4.70 -9.86
C PRO A 66 13.40 3.78 -8.93
N SER A 67 12.79 2.70 -9.43
CA SER A 67 12.01 1.78 -8.59
C SER A 67 12.87 1.09 -7.53
N LEU A 68 14.09 0.65 -7.85
CA LEU A 68 15.02 0.04 -6.89
C LEU A 68 15.49 1.05 -5.84
N ILE A 69 15.81 2.30 -6.26
CA ILE A 69 16.19 3.39 -5.35
C ILE A 69 15.04 3.72 -4.40
N LEU A 70 13.82 3.81 -4.94
CA LEU A 70 12.62 4.10 -4.18
C LEU A 70 12.26 2.95 -3.25
N ALA A 71 12.34 1.70 -3.69
CA ALA A 71 12.13 0.52 -2.85
C ALA A 71 13.13 0.52 -1.67
N LEU A 72 14.42 0.77 -1.93
CA LEU A 72 15.43 0.90 -0.87
C LEU A 72 15.08 2.02 0.11
N ARG A 73 14.68 3.19 -0.40
CA ARG A 73 14.29 4.33 0.42
C ARG A 73 13.03 4.03 1.24
N MET A 74 12.01 3.42 0.65
CA MET A 74 10.76 3.00 1.30
C MET A 74 11.03 1.95 2.38
N GLY A 75 11.92 0.98 2.15
CA GLY A 75 12.32 0.01 3.16
C GLY A 75 13.00 0.67 4.37
N ARG A 76 13.86 1.67 4.14
CA ARG A 76 14.44 2.48 5.25
C ARG A 76 13.37 3.28 6.00
N LEU A 77 12.40 3.85 5.30
CA LEU A 77 11.27 4.56 5.93
C LEU A 77 10.36 3.60 6.72
N HIS A 78 10.11 2.39 6.21
CA HIS A 78 9.38 1.34 6.89
C HIS A 78 10.09 0.91 8.20
N ALA A 79 11.40 0.71 8.15
CA ALA A 79 12.23 0.47 9.33
C ALA A 79 12.16 1.63 10.34
N GLY A 80 12.24 2.87 9.85
CA GLY A 80 12.09 4.07 10.68
C GLY A 80 10.72 4.17 11.38
N LEU A 81 9.63 3.85 10.67
CA LEU A 81 8.29 3.81 11.27
C LEU A 81 8.12 2.66 12.26
N THR A 82 8.77 1.53 12.01
CA THR A 82 8.80 0.41 12.96
C THR A 82 9.43 0.86 14.27
N LEU A 83 10.63 1.43 14.19
CA LEU A 83 11.38 1.93 15.34
C LEU A 83 10.60 3.02 16.10
N ASN A 84 10.18 4.08 15.41
CA ASN A 84 9.47 5.17 16.07
C ASN A 84 8.10 4.75 16.58
N GLY A 85 7.43 3.80 15.93
CA GLY A 85 6.19 3.20 16.41
C GLY A 85 6.36 2.44 17.72
N MET A 86 7.49 1.73 17.90
CA MET A 86 7.82 1.07 19.16
C MET A 86 8.10 2.06 20.29
N LEU A 87 8.90 3.11 20.00
CA LEU A 87 9.21 4.17 20.97
C LEU A 87 7.94 4.94 21.36
N TYR A 88 7.09 5.28 20.39
CA TYR A 88 5.79 5.90 20.62
C TYR A 88 4.89 5.02 21.49
N ALA A 89 4.80 3.71 21.20
CA ALA A 89 4.02 2.79 22.02
C ALA A 89 4.51 2.74 23.47
N ARG A 90 5.82 2.84 23.70
CA ARG A 90 6.41 2.89 25.04
C ARG A 90 6.09 4.18 25.79
N LEU A 91 6.15 5.32 25.09
CA LEU A 91 5.78 6.63 25.60
C LEU A 91 4.30 6.67 26.05
N MET A 92 3.43 5.96 25.34
CA MET A 92 2.00 5.83 25.65
C MET A 92 1.68 4.81 26.76
N ARG A 93 2.62 3.93 27.12
CA ARG A 93 2.38 2.85 28.07
C ARG A 93 2.04 3.42 29.46
N GLY A 94 0.89 3.02 29.99
CA GLY A 94 0.43 3.47 31.32
C GLY A 94 -0.27 4.84 31.30
N ARG A 95 -0.51 5.44 30.13
CA ARG A 95 -1.29 6.68 30.00
C ARG A 95 -2.77 6.34 29.83
N GLU A 96 -3.61 6.86 30.73
CA GLU A 96 -5.06 6.60 30.73
C GLU A 96 -5.73 7.00 29.41
N PHE A 97 -5.25 8.08 28.78
CA PHE A 97 -5.82 8.61 27.54
C PHE A 97 -5.34 7.90 26.25
N ALA A 98 -4.21 7.17 26.25
CA ALA A 98 -3.59 6.63 25.03
C ALA A 98 -3.68 5.09 24.89
N GLY A 99 -4.15 4.39 25.92
CA GLY A 99 -4.32 2.93 25.95
C GLY A 99 -3.04 2.17 26.35
N SER A 100 -3.06 0.84 26.22
CA SER A 100 -2.07 -0.05 26.88
C SER A 100 -0.64 -0.05 26.29
N GLY A 101 -0.36 0.71 25.22
CA GLY A 101 0.99 0.95 24.68
C GLY A 101 1.96 -0.24 24.72
N ASP A 102 1.79 -1.25 23.86
CA ASP A 102 2.70 -2.41 23.77
C ASP A 102 3.71 -2.23 22.60
N PRO A 103 5.01 -2.01 22.89
CA PRO A 103 6.03 -1.82 21.87
C PRO A 103 6.24 -3.05 20.97
N GLU A 104 6.21 -4.25 21.53
CA GLU A 104 6.44 -5.47 20.74
C GLU A 104 5.30 -5.72 19.75
N LEU A 105 4.07 -5.46 20.18
CA LEU A 105 2.92 -5.50 19.30
C LEU A 105 2.98 -4.41 18.21
N ALA A 106 3.50 -3.22 18.53
CA ALA A 106 3.68 -2.16 17.54
C ALA A 106 4.70 -2.55 16.46
N GLY A 107 5.83 -3.14 16.85
CA GLY A 107 6.83 -3.65 15.92
C GLY A 107 6.25 -4.71 14.96
N ARG A 108 5.52 -5.70 15.49
CA ARG A 108 4.88 -6.76 14.70
C ARG A 108 3.81 -6.23 13.74
N ARG A 109 3.01 -5.26 14.18
CA ARG A 109 1.94 -4.66 13.35
C ARG A 109 2.51 -3.84 12.20
N ASN A 110 3.64 -3.18 12.43
CA ASN A 110 4.29 -2.34 11.43
C ASN A 110 4.95 -3.17 10.32
N TYR A 111 5.36 -4.42 10.57
CA TYR A 111 5.98 -5.30 9.56
C TYR A 111 5.15 -5.44 8.28
N PHE A 112 3.82 -5.56 8.41
CA PHE A 112 2.91 -5.60 7.26
C PHE A 112 2.14 -4.28 7.10
N GLY A 113 2.65 -3.17 7.65
CA GLY A 113 2.00 -1.86 7.65
C GLY A 113 1.88 -1.22 6.26
N VAL A 114 1.32 -0.02 6.21
CA VAL A 114 1.17 0.74 4.96
C VAL A 114 2.53 0.96 4.28
N SER A 115 3.57 1.25 5.04
CA SER A 115 4.90 1.49 4.48
C SER A 115 5.54 0.24 3.88
N PHE A 116 5.28 -0.94 4.45
CA PHE A 116 5.70 -2.20 3.84
C PHE A 116 4.97 -2.45 2.52
N LEU A 117 3.67 -2.19 2.46
CA LEU A 117 2.89 -2.35 1.23
C LEU A 117 3.36 -1.41 0.11
N ASN A 118 3.70 -0.15 0.45
CA ASN A 118 4.26 0.78 -0.52
C ASN A 118 5.67 0.37 -0.99
N PHE A 119 6.49 -0.18 -0.07
CA PHE A 119 7.78 -0.78 -0.43
C PHE A 119 7.58 -1.97 -1.38
N LEU A 120 6.68 -2.90 -1.03
CA LEU A 120 6.39 -4.09 -1.83
C LEU A 120 5.93 -3.71 -3.23
N LEU A 121 5.15 -2.64 -3.38
CA LEU A 121 4.73 -2.22 -4.71
C LEU A 121 5.88 -1.68 -5.55
N ALA A 122 6.74 -0.82 -4.97
CA ALA A 122 7.92 -0.33 -5.66
C ALA A 122 8.86 -1.48 -6.06
N ASP A 123 8.96 -2.50 -5.19
CA ASP A 123 9.74 -3.71 -5.44
C ASP A 123 9.14 -4.58 -6.56
N VAL A 124 7.82 -4.78 -6.57
CA VAL A 124 7.12 -5.48 -7.66
C VAL A 124 7.30 -4.77 -9.00
N ILE A 125 7.24 -3.42 -9.03
CA ILE A 125 7.50 -2.65 -10.25
C ILE A 125 8.95 -2.83 -10.70
N ALA A 126 9.92 -2.82 -9.77
CA ALA A 126 11.31 -3.11 -10.10
C ALA A 126 11.48 -4.54 -10.66
N GLY A 127 10.85 -5.55 -10.06
CA GLY A 127 10.85 -6.92 -10.57
C GLY A 127 10.25 -7.03 -11.97
N PHE A 128 9.13 -6.35 -12.22
CA PHE A 128 8.56 -6.25 -13.55
C PHE A 128 9.54 -5.64 -14.55
N SER A 129 10.16 -4.50 -14.22
CA SER A 129 11.13 -3.86 -15.12
C SER A 129 12.37 -4.72 -15.34
N ALA A 130 12.83 -5.47 -14.34
CA ALA A 130 13.94 -6.41 -14.49
C ALA A 130 13.58 -7.57 -15.45
N ALA A 131 12.34 -8.06 -15.40
CA ALA A 131 11.86 -9.06 -16.36
C ALA A 131 11.79 -8.51 -17.79
N VAL A 132 11.26 -7.29 -17.97
CA VAL A 132 11.23 -6.63 -19.29
C VAL A 132 12.65 -6.41 -19.83
N LEU A 133 13.58 -5.97 -18.97
CA LEU A 133 14.98 -5.82 -19.36
C LEU A 133 15.61 -7.15 -19.79
N ALA A 134 15.34 -8.23 -19.06
CA ALA A 134 15.84 -9.55 -19.44
C ALA A 134 15.28 -10.01 -20.79
N LEU A 135 13.99 -9.77 -21.07
CA LEU A 135 13.39 -10.05 -22.39
C LEU A 135 14.05 -9.21 -23.50
N ALA A 136 14.30 -7.93 -23.25
CA ALA A 136 14.98 -7.04 -24.19
C ALA A 136 16.42 -7.47 -24.47
N LEU A 137 17.07 -8.13 -23.51
CA LEU A 137 18.38 -8.77 -23.68
C LEU A 137 18.29 -10.21 -24.24
N HIS A 138 17.16 -10.56 -24.84
CA HIS A 138 16.88 -11.84 -25.50
C HIS A 138 16.89 -13.07 -24.58
N ALA A 139 16.64 -12.89 -23.27
CA ALA A 139 16.41 -14.02 -22.38
C ALA A 139 15.08 -14.72 -22.70
N PRO A 140 14.99 -16.06 -22.56
CA PRO A 140 13.72 -16.76 -22.72
C PRO A 140 12.71 -16.32 -21.62
N PRO A 141 11.38 -16.36 -21.89
CA PRO A 141 10.37 -15.84 -20.96
C PRO A 141 10.44 -16.40 -19.54
N MET A 142 10.75 -17.69 -19.39
CA MET A 142 10.92 -18.31 -18.07
C MET A 142 12.09 -17.72 -17.29
N LEU A 143 13.22 -17.45 -17.96
CA LEU A 143 14.38 -16.85 -17.33
C LEU A 143 14.10 -15.38 -16.98
N ALA A 144 13.45 -14.64 -17.88
CA ALA A 144 13.06 -13.25 -17.60
C ALA A 144 12.12 -13.15 -16.40
N ALA A 145 11.12 -14.03 -16.31
CA ALA A 145 10.25 -14.14 -15.13
C ALA A 145 11.04 -14.48 -13.86
N ALA A 146 12.00 -15.41 -13.94
CA ALA A 146 12.87 -15.75 -12.82
C ALA A 146 13.76 -14.57 -12.37
N VAL A 147 14.27 -13.75 -13.30
CA VAL A 147 15.01 -12.52 -12.98
C VAL A 147 14.11 -11.52 -12.25
N GLY A 148 12.87 -11.33 -12.72
CA GLY A 148 11.92 -10.44 -12.06
C GLY A 148 11.57 -10.88 -10.64
N VAL A 149 11.21 -12.16 -10.47
CA VAL A 149 10.91 -12.74 -9.14
C VAL A 149 12.15 -12.73 -8.24
N GLY A 150 13.33 -13.03 -8.78
CA GLY A 150 14.59 -12.98 -8.05
C GLY A 150 14.92 -11.58 -7.55
N THR A 151 14.63 -10.54 -8.34
CA THR A 151 14.80 -9.13 -7.96
C THR A 151 13.91 -8.79 -6.75
N VAL A 152 12.62 -9.13 -6.82
CA VAL A 152 11.68 -8.94 -5.70
C VAL A 152 12.15 -9.69 -4.45
N ALA A 153 12.50 -10.97 -4.59
CA ALA A 153 12.96 -11.77 -3.47
C ALA A 153 14.22 -11.18 -2.80
N ALA A 154 15.17 -10.69 -3.60
CA ALA A 154 16.37 -10.04 -3.09
C ALA A 154 16.06 -8.78 -2.29
N TRP A 155 15.14 -7.93 -2.76
CA TRP A 155 14.77 -6.70 -2.06
C TRP A 155 13.92 -6.96 -0.81
N LEU A 156 13.03 -7.96 -0.83
CA LEU A 156 12.34 -8.44 0.37
C LEU A 156 13.31 -8.88 1.48
N LEU A 157 14.43 -9.52 1.12
CA LEU A 157 15.47 -9.89 2.09
C LEU A 157 16.17 -8.66 2.68
N VAL A 158 16.39 -7.62 1.87
CA VAL A 158 16.96 -6.34 2.31
C VAL A 158 16.01 -5.62 3.27
N ASP A 159 14.71 -5.49 2.95
CA ASP A 159 13.73 -4.89 3.87
C ASP A 159 13.60 -5.71 5.16
N GLY A 160 13.55 -7.04 5.06
CA GLY A 160 13.56 -7.93 6.22
C GLY A 160 14.80 -7.77 7.11
N ARG A 161 15.95 -7.38 6.53
CA ARG A 161 17.15 -7.01 7.31
C ARG A 161 16.97 -5.66 7.98
N PHE A 162 16.50 -4.62 7.27
CA PHE A 162 16.24 -3.30 7.86
C PHE A 162 15.21 -3.35 8.99
N HIS A 163 14.13 -4.10 8.82
CA HIS A 163 13.12 -4.28 9.87
C HIS A 163 13.71 -4.95 11.11
N ARG A 164 14.48 -6.04 10.94
CA ARG A 164 15.14 -6.71 12.08
C ARG A 164 16.11 -5.78 12.81
N GLN A 165 16.90 -5.00 12.07
CA GLN A 165 17.82 -4.01 12.64
C GLN A 165 17.06 -2.93 13.41
N ALA A 166 15.96 -2.41 12.86
CA ALA A 166 15.13 -1.41 13.52
C ALA A 166 14.50 -1.92 14.81
N VAL A 167 13.97 -3.15 14.81
CA VAL A 167 13.39 -3.77 16.01
C VAL A 167 14.47 -4.00 17.07
N ALA A 168 15.65 -4.52 16.68
CA ALA A 168 16.76 -4.74 17.62
C ALA A 168 17.23 -3.43 18.24
N TYR A 169 17.41 -2.38 17.43
CA TYR A 169 17.79 -1.06 17.91
C TYR A 169 16.72 -0.45 18.82
N ALA A 170 15.44 -0.55 18.44
CA ALA A 170 14.35 -0.06 19.27
C ALA A 170 14.31 -0.78 20.62
N ARG A 171 14.49 -2.10 20.66
CA ARG A 171 14.57 -2.87 21.91
C ARG A 171 15.72 -2.42 22.80
N ALA A 172 16.90 -2.16 22.25
CA ALA A 172 18.02 -1.63 23.02
C ALA A 172 17.66 -0.27 23.64
N ARG A 173 17.12 0.67 22.85
CA ARG A 173 16.66 1.97 23.35
C ARG A 173 15.58 1.86 24.42
N LEU A 174 14.64 0.93 24.29
CA LEU A 174 13.58 0.73 25.28
C LEU A 174 14.10 0.31 26.67
N LEU A 175 15.30 -0.28 26.74
CA LEU A 175 15.94 -0.71 27.98
C LEU A 175 16.84 0.38 28.57
N GLU A 176 17.50 1.15 27.71
CA GLU A 176 18.54 2.12 28.10
C GLU A 176 18.01 3.54 28.33
N ASP A 177 16.97 3.96 27.60
CA ASP A 177 16.50 5.34 27.65
C ASP A 177 15.46 5.58 28.75
N ASP A 178 15.59 6.74 29.39
CA ASP A 178 14.49 7.38 30.11
C ASP A 178 13.47 7.98 29.12
N PHE A 179 12.19 7.88 29.48
CA PHE A 179 11.06 8.33 28.67
C PHE A 179 10.33 9.46 29.38
N GLU A 180 10.08 10.54 28.65
CA GLU A 180 9.42 11.74 29.17
C GLU A 180 7.97 11.48 29.64
N ALA A 181 7.52 12.30 30.58
CA ALA A 181 6.12 12.39 30.94
C ALA A 181 5.34 13.22 29.92
N ILE A 182 4.41 12.57 29.21
CA ILE A 182 3.61 13.21 28.17
C ILE A 182 2.27 13.65 28.72
N ASP A 183 1.90 14.89 28.42
CA ASP A 183 0.58 15.41 28.72
C ASP A 183 -0.46 14.98 27.67
N ARG A 184 -1.74 15.19 28.01
CA ARG A 184 -2.82 14.85 27.09
C ARG A 184 -2.84 15.75 25.85
N GLY A 185 -2.49 17.03 25.96
CA GLY A 185 -2.57 17.99 24.86
C GLY A 185 -1.57 17.70 23.74
N GLN A 186 -0.33 17.35 24.09
CA GLN A 186 0.72 16.91 23.18
C GLN A 186 0.28 15.66 22.41
N TRP A 187 -0.31 14.70 23.11
CA TRP A 187 -0.85 13.49 22.49
C TRP A 187 -2.02 13.81 21.54
N GLU A 188 -2.98 14.63 21.97
CA GLU A 188 -4.12 15.03 21.12
C GLU A 188 -3.64 15.74 19.84
N ALA A 189 -2.67 16.65 19.95
CA ALA A 189 -2.06 17.32 18.81
C ALA A 189 -1.40 16.34 17.83
N HIS A 190 -0.66 15.36 18.33
CA HIS A 190 -0.08 14.30 17.51
C HIS A 190 -1.15 13.47 16.78
N VAL A 191 -2.22 13.07 17.47
CA VAL A 191 -3.29 12.27 16.86
C VAL A 191 -4.05 13.09 15.81
N HIS A 192 -4.30 14.37 16.06
CA HIS A 192 -4.89 15.29 15.09
C HIS A 192 -4.04 15.42 13.81
N ALA A 193 -2.73 15.67 13.96
CA ALA A 193 -1.81 15.73 12.83
C ALA A 193 -1.79 14.40 12.04
N THR A 194 -1.82 13.28 12.76
CA THR A 194 -1.88 11.94 12.15
C THR A 194 -3.16 11.71 11.36
N LEU A 195 -4.32 12.12 11.87
CA LEU A 195 -5.59 12.04 11.14
C LEU A 195 -5.56 12.84 9.84
N LYS A 196 -5.02 14.06 9.89
CA LYS A 196 -4.84 14.90 8.69
C LYS A 196 -3.94 14.21 7.66
N GLY A 197 -2.80 13.67 8.10
CA GLY A 197 -1.87 12.93 7.24
C GLY A 197 -2.51 11.68 6.61
N CYS A 198 -3.26 10.90 7.39
CA CYS A 198 -3.96 9.72 6.88
C CYS A 198 -5.02 10.05 5.82
N ASN A 199 -5.75 11.15 5.97
CA ASN A 199 -6.71 11.58 4.93
C ASN A 199 -5.99 11.93 3.62
N GLN A 200 -4.83 12.58 3.69
CA GLN A 200 -3.99 12.84 2.51
C GLN A 200 -3.43 11.55 1.91
N ASP A 201 -3.08 10.56 2.72
CA ASP A 201 -2.64 9.23 2.24
C ASP A 201 -3.75 8.51 1.45
N LEU A 202 -5.02 8.62 1.88
CA LEU A 202 -6.15 8.04 1.14
C LEU A 202 -6.25 8.63 -0.27
N ILE A 203 -6.17 9.95 -0.39
CA ILE A 203 -6.20 10.66 -1.68
C ILE A 203 -4.99 10.24 -2.53
N GLY A 204 -3.79 10.28 -1.95
CA GLY A 204 -2.56 9.90 -2.65
C GLY A 204 -2.59 8.47 -3.18
N THR A 205 -3.19 7.53 -2.44
CA THR A 205 -3.34 6.14 -2.87
C THR A 205 -4.24 6.03 -4.10
N VAL A 206 -5.39 6.73 -4.09
CA VAL A 206 -6.31 6.75 -5.23
C VAL A 206 -5.66 7.39 -6.45
N SER A 207 -5.00 8.53 -6.28
CA SER A 207 -4.29 9.23 -7.37
C SER A 207 -3.20 8.37 -7.98
N PHE A 208 -2.40 7.68 -7.16
CA PHE A 208 -1.35 6.79 -7.64
C PHE A 208 -1.92 5.63 -8.47
N VAL A 209 -2.95 4.93 -7.96
CA VAL A 209 -3.59 3.83 -8.71
C VAL A 209 -4.19 4.33 -10.02
N GLY A 210 -4.80 5.53 -10.01
CA GLY A 210 -5.29 6.20 -11.22
C GLY A 210 -4.18 6.46 -12.25
N LEU A 211 -3.02 6.96 -11.82
CA LEU A 211 -1.86 7.18 -12.70
C LEU A 211 -1.32 5.87 -13.30
N MET A 212 -1.24 4.81 -12.48
CA MET A 212 -0.80 3.49 -12.94
C MET A 212 -1.77 2.90 -13.96
N MET A 213 -3.09 3.07 -13.75
CA MET A 213 -4.12 2.62 -14.68
C MET A 213 -4.05 3.40 -16.00
N PHE A 214 -3.99 4.73 -15.93
CA PHE A 214 -3.81 5.59 -17.10
C PHE A 214 -2.59 5.15 -17.92
N SER A 215 -1.43 5.05 -17.28
CA SER A 215 -0.19 4.61 -17.91
C SER A 215 -0.31 3.23 -18.56
N THR A 216 -0.99 2.30 -17.90
CA THR A 216 -1.18 0.95 -18.43
C THR A 216 -2.06 0.98 -19.67
N PHE A 217 -3.12 1.80 -19.69
CA PHE A 217 -3.99 1.92 -20.85
C PHE A 217 -3.27 2.52 -22.05
N GLU A 218 -2.46 3.54 -21.83
CA GLU A 218 -1.64 4.13 -22.90
C GLU A 218 -0.71 3.08 -23.51
N VAL A 219 0.00 2.30 -22.70
CA VAL A 219 0.88 1.24 -23.20
C VAL A 219 0.09 0.12 -23.87
N LEU A 220 -1.03 -0.33 -23.30
CA LEU A 220 -1.86 -1.37 -23.91
C LEU A 220 -2.42 -0.94 -25.27
N SER A 221 -2.80 0.33 -25.43
CA SER A 221 -3.27 0.86 -26.71
C SER A 221 -2.18 0.82 -27.79
N SER A 222 -0.91 0.95 -27.40
CA SER A 222 0.22 0.95 -28.32
C SER A 222 0.55 -0.43 -28.88
N PHE A 223 0.30 -1.52 -28.14
CA PHE A 223 0.55 -2.88 -28.63
C PHE A 223 -0.30 -3.25 -29.86
N GLY A 224 -1.48 -2.61 -30.04
CA GLY A 224 -2.30 -2.81 -31.24
C GLY A 224 -1.97 -1.88 -32.41
N GLN A 225 -0.97 -1.01 -32.25
CA GLN A 225 -0.61 0.06 -33.20
C GLN A 225 0.91 0.18 -33.38
N ILE A 226 1.64 -0.92 -33.17
CA ILE A 226 3.09 -0.94 -33.41
C ILE A 226 3.31 -0.71 -34.91
N ALA A 227 4.11 0.29 -35.27
CA ALA A 227 4.42 0.56 -36.68
C ALA A 227 5.09 -0.66 -37.34
N GLU A 228 4.71 -0.98 -38.57
CA GLU A 228 5.20 -2.18 -39.28
C GLU A 228 6.74 -2.19 -39.47
N ASP A 229 7.36 -1.00 -39.47
CA ASP A 229 8.79 -0.78 -39.58
C ASP A 229 9.49 -0.51 -38.23
N ALA A 230 8.79 -0.65 -37.11
CA ALA A 230 9.35 -0.43 -35.78
C ALA A 230 10.49 -1.42 -35.48
N ARG A 231 11.72 -0.90 -35.45
CA ARG A 231 12.91 -1.65 -35.00
C ARG A 231 13.01 -1.57 -33.48
N VAL A 232 12.52 -2.60 -32.79
CA VAL A 232 12.57 -2.70 -31.33
C VAL A 232 13.32 -3.97 -30.88
N ASP A 233 13.87 -3.92 -29.68
CA ASP A 233 14.72 -4.96 -29.05
C ASP A 233 13.94 -6.17 -28.52
N ILE A 234 12.64 -6.05 -28.32
CA ILE A 234 11.74 -7.19 -28.09
C ILE A 234 10.98 -7.49 -29.39
N PRO A 235 11.02 -8.73 -29.92
CA PRO A 235 10.25 -9.09 -31.11
C PRO A 235 8.76 -8.73 -30.96
N PRO A 236 8.12 -8.11 -31.96
CA PRO A 236 6.70 -7.70 -31.90
C PRO A 236 5.77 -8.83 -31.45
N GLU A 237 5.97 -10.05 -31.97
CA GLU A 237 5.21 -11.25 -31.57
C GLU A 237 5.26 -11.50 -30.06
N LEU A 238 6.44 -11.32 -29.44
CA LEU A 238 6.64 -11.50 -28.01
C LEU A 238 6.06 -10.33 -27.21
N ALA A 239 6.21 -9.10 -27.72
CA ALA A 239 5.63 -7.91 -27.12
C ALA A 239 4.09 -7.96 -27.11
N GLU A 240 3.45 -8.38 -28.20
CA GLU A 240 2.00 -8.52 -28.33
C GLU A 240 1.46 -9.68 -27.48
N THR A 241 2.20 -10.79 -27.39
CA THR A 241 1.75 -11.97 -26.63
C THR A 241 1.91 -11.78 -25.12
N PHE A 242 3.05 -11.26 -24.66
CA PHE A 242 3.39 -11.20 -23.24
C PHE A 242 3.22 -9.80 -22.62
N GLY A 243 3.39 -8.73 -23.41
CA GLY A 243 3.28 -7.36 -22.94
C GLY A 243 1.94 -7.10 -22.24
N PRO A 244 0.80 -7.34 -22.90
CA PRO A 244 -0.51 -7.14 -22.29
C PRO A 244 -0.70 -7.88 -20.96
N VAL A 245 -0.25 -9.13 -20.87
CA VAL A 245 -0.34 -9.94 -19.63
C VAL A 245 0.49 -9.32 -18.51
N LEU A 246 1.73 -8.91 -18.81
CA LEU A 246 2.64 -8.35 -17.81
C LEU A 246 2.13 -7.00 -17.27
N PHE A 247 1.74 -6.08 -18.16
CA PHE A 247 1.23 -4.76 -17.77
C PHE A 247 -0.09 -4.84 -16.99
N THR A 248 -1.03 -5.67 -17.42
CA THR A 248 -2.28 -5.88 -16.69
C THR A 248 -2.06 -6.59 -15.35
N SER A 249 -1.10 -7.52 -15.25
CA SER A 249 -0.74 -8.16 -13.97
C SER A 249 -0.19 -7.16 -12.95
N VAL A 250 0.71 -6.26 -13.39
CA VAL A 250 1.24 -5.19 -12.54
C VAL A 250 0.13 -4.25 -12.08
N LEU A 251 -0.82 -3.92 -12.97
CA LEU A 251 -1.96 -3.07 -12.64
C LEU A 251 -2.90 -3.75 -11.61
N VAL A 252 -3.21 -5.04 -11.78
CA VAL A 252 -4.02 -5.80 -10.82
C VAL A 252 -3.36 -5.83 -9.44
N LEU A 253 -2.06 -6.11 -9.39
CA LEU A 253 -1.29 -6.09 -8.13
C LEU A 253 -1.26 -4.70 -7.50
N THR A 254 -1.10 -3.65 -8.32
CA THR A 254 -1.17 -2.25 -7.89
C THR A 254 -2.51 -1.92 -7.24
N CYS A 255 -3.62 -2.28 -7.89
CA CYS A 255 -4.97 -2.07 -7.38
C CYS A 255 -5.22 -2.86 -6.09
N LEU A 256 -4.76 -4.11 -6.02
CA LEU A 256 -4.87 -4.95 -4.82
C LEU A 256 -4.10 -4.34 -3.64
N ILE A 257 -2.85 -3.93 -3.85
CA ILE A 257 -2.04 -3.28 -2.82
C ILE A 257 -2.68 -1.95 -2.41
N GLY A 258 -3.16 -1.17 -3.37
CA GLY A 258 -3.90 0.07 -3.13
C GLY A 258 -5.13 -0.14 -2.23
N LEU A 259 -5.94 -1.16 -2.51
CA LEU A 259 -7.08 -1.55 -1.67
C LEU A 259 -6.66 -1.89 -0.23
N LEU A 260 -5.59 -2.67 -0.07
CA LEU A 260 -5.07 -3.07 1.24
C LEU A 260 -4.53 -1.88 2.04
N VAL A 261 -3.77 -0.99 1.39
CA VAL A 261 -3.30 0.27 1.97
C VAL A 261 -4.49 1.11 2.42
N TYR A 262 -5.45 1.30 1.53
CA TYR A 262 -6.61 2.15 1.79
C TYR A 262 -7.44 1.65 2.98
N VAL A 263 -7.73 0.34 3.07
CA VAL A 263 -8.42 -0.26 4.23
C VAL A 263 -7.62 -0.06 5.51
N ARG A 264 -6.30 -0.25 5.49
CA ARG A 264 -5.45 -0.08 6.67
C ARG A 264 -5.43 1.37 7.15
N VAL A 265 -5.35 2.33 6.24
CA VAL A 265 -5.40 3.76 6.58
C VAL A 265 -6.76 4.13 7.16
N ARG A 266 -7.88 3.65 6.58
CA ARG A 266 -9.21 3.85 7.17
C ARG A 266 -9.34 3.26 8.58
N ILE A 267 -8.80 2.07 8.81
CA ILE A 267 -8.78 1.45 10.14
C ILE A 267 -7.94 2.29 11.12
N ALA A 268 -6.83 2.87 10.68
CA ALA A 268 -6.02 3.76 11.50
C ALA A 268 -6.77 5.06 11.84
N ILE A 269 -7.42 5.67 10.85
CA ILE A 269 -8.30 6.85 11.05
C ILE A 269 -9.37 6.55 12.08
N GLY A 270 -10.08 5.42 11.94
CA GLY A 270 -11.15 5.08 12.88
C GLY A 270 -10.65 4.86 14.31
N HIS A 271 -9.50 4.21 14.50
CA HIS A 271 -8.91 4.05 15.83
C HIS A 271 -8.47 5.39 16.45
N ASN A 272 -7.87 6.27 15.65
CA ASN A 272 -7.44 7.58 16.11
C ASN A 272 -8.63 8.51 16.40
N SER A 273 -9.69 8.43 15.58
CA SER A 273 -10.91 9.22 15.79
C SER A 273 -11.63 8.84 17.08
N ILE A 274 -11.85 7.54 17.36
CA ILE A 274 -12.48 7.11 18.63
C ILE A 274 -11.68 7.54 19.86
N ARG A 275 -10.35 7.59 19.76
CA ARG A 275 -9.48 8.01 20.86
C ARG A 275 -9.63 9.50 21.18
N LEU A 276 -9.77 10.35 20.17
CA LEU A 276 -10.02 11.78 20.34
C LEU A 276 -11.48 12.08 20.68
N TYR A 277 -12.39 11.39 20.02
CA TYR A 277 -13.84 11.60 20.05
C TYR A 277 -14.56 10.28 20.35
N PRO A 278 -14.74 9.92 21.63
CA PRO A 278 -15.34 8.63 22.03
C PRO A 278 -16.76 8.39 21.51
N ASN A 279 -17.48 9.47 21.19
CA ASN A 279 -18.84 9.43 20.64
C ASN A 279 -18.88 9.29 19.11
N ASP A 280 -17.73 9.30 18.43
CA ASP A 280 -17.67 9.10 16.99
C ASP A 280 -17.91 7.62 16.62
N ASP A 281 -18.50 7.37 15.46
CA ASP A 281 -18.75 6.02 14.93
C ASP A 281 -18.08 5.83 13.56
N PRO A 282 -16.74 5.88 13.50
CA PRO A 282 -16.00 5.88 12.24
C PRO A 282 -15.99 4.51 11.53
N PHE A 283 -16.42 3.45 12.22
CA PHE A 283 -16.50 2.09 11.68
C PHE A 283 -17.91 1.71 11.19
N ARG A 284 -18.84 2.68 11.12
CA ARG A 284 -20.19 2.42 10.62
C ARG A 284 -20.12 1.95 9.16
N PRO A 285 -20.57 0.72 8.85
CA PRO A 285 -20.51 0.21 7.48
C PRO A 285 -21.44 1.03 6.58
N LEU A 286 -21.05 1.16 5.32
CA LEU A 286 -21.88 1.75 4.24
C LEU A 286 -22.36 3.19 4.47
N ARG A 287 -21.76 3.95 5.40
CA ARG A 287 -21.99 5.40 5.48
C ARG A 287 -21.21 6.06 4.34
N LEU A 288 -21.94 6.67 3.40
CA LEU A 288 -21.35 7.40 2.27
C LEU A 288 -20.51 8.56 2.83
N THR A 289 -19.20 8.35 2.88
CA THR A 289 -18.17 9.30 3.29
C THR A 289 -17.18 9.38 2.16
N ASP A 290 -16.41 10.46 2.05
CA ASP A 290 -15.34 10.58 1.04
C ASP A 290 -14.37 9.39 1.10
N SER A 291 -14.12 8.88 2.31
CA SER A 291 -13.33 7.66 2.50
C SER A 291 -13.98 6.42 1.86
N LEU A 292 -15.30 6.23 1.99
CA LEU A 292 -15.97 5.09 1.35
C LEU A 292 -16.01 5.24 -0.16
N LEU A 293 -16.24 6.45 -0.67
CA LEU A 293 -16.25 6.73 -2.11
C LEU A 293 -14.90 6.38 -2.75
N GLY A 294 -13.78 6.84 -2.18
CA GLY A 294 -12.45 6.50 -2.69
C GLY A 294 -12.16 4.98 -2.62
N TYR A 295 -12.70 4.28 -1.62
CA TYR A 295 -12.58 2.81 -1.56
C TYR A 295 -13.37 2.10 -2.65
N LEU A 296 -14.61 2.55 -2.91
CA LEU A 296 -15.44 2.00 -3.98
C LEU A 296 -14.83 2.27 -5.36
N LEU A 297 -14.24 3.44 -5.55
CA LEU A 297 -13.48 3.76 -6.76
C LEU A 297 -12.31 2.78 -6.93
N LEU A 298 -11.48 2.55 -5.90
CA LEU A 298 -10.39 1.56 -5.97
C LEU A 298 -10.89 0.14 -6.25
N ALA A 299 -12.03 -0.27 -5.68
CA ALA A 299 -12.62 -1.59 -5.93
C ALA A 299 -13.09 -1.71 -7.37
N PHE A 300 -13.65 -0.63 -7.94
CA PHE A 300 -13.98 -0.57 -9.36
C PHE A 300 -12.73 -0.65 -10.24
N LEU A 301 -11.68 0.14 -9.97
CA LEU A 301 -10.43 0.08 -10.74
C LEU A 301 -9.79 -1.32 -10.67
N PHE A 302 -9.83 -1.98 -9.50
CA PHE A 302 -9.42 -3.37 -9.36
C PHE A 302 -10.22 -4.32 -10.25
N GLY A 303 -11.55 -4.18 -10.27
CA GLY A 303 -12.42 -4.95 -11.16
C GLY A 303 -12.08 -4.75 -12.63
N VAL A 304 -11.91 -3.50 -13.09
CA VAL A 304 -11.50 -3.21 -14.47
C VAL A 304 -10.12 -3.79 -14.79
N SER A 305 -9.18 -3.72 -13.85
CA SER A 305 -7.83 -4.28 -14.03
C SER A 305 -7.87 -5.80 -14.18
N LEU A 306 -8.69 -6.47 -13.36
CA LEU A 306 -8.88 -7.91 -13.42
C LEU A 306 -9.57 -8.32 -14.72
N HIS A 307 -10.62 -7.58 -15.13
CA HIS A 307 -11.31 -7.78 -16.39
C HIS A 307 -10.31 -7.79 -17.55
N LEU A 308 -9.43 -6.78 -17.61
CA LEU A 308 -8.42 -6.69 -18.66
C LEU A 308 -7.45 -7.86 -18.63
N LEU A 309 -6.92 -8.22 -17.45
CA LEU A 309 -6.03 -9.37 -17.30
C LEU A 309 -6.70 -10.66 -17.78
N LEU A 310 -7.96 -10.89 -17.39
CA LEU A 310 -8.71 -12.08 -17.79
C LEU A 310 -9.00 -12.09 -19.28
N THR A 311 -9.42 -10.97 -19.86
CA THR A 311 -9.67 -10.84 -21.30
C THR A 311 -8.41 -11.13 -22.12
N VAL A 312 -7.26 -10.61 -21.67
CA VAL A 312 -5.97 -10.87 -22.30
C VAL A 312 -5.55 -12.34 -22.12
N ALA A 313 -5.64 -12.88 -20.90
CA ALA A 313 -5.14 -14.22 -20.58
C ALA A 313 -6.02 -15.36 -21.13
N VAL A 314 -7.34 -15.16 -21.21
CA VAL A 314 -8.30 -16.12 -21.77
C VAL A 314 -8.28 -16.08 -23.30
N GLY A 315 -7.64 -15.06 -23.88
CA GLY A 315 -7.30 -15.00 -25.30
C GLY A 315 -8.52 -15.06 -26.20
N GLY A 316 -9.39 -14.05 -26.12
CA GLY A 316 -10.46 -13.82 -27.12
C GLY A 316 -11.23 -15.06 -27.55
N ARG A 317 -11.43 -16.06 -26.67
CA ARG A 317 -12.22 -17.26 -26.96
C ARG A 317 -13.68 -16.81 -27.06
N GLY A 318 -14.04 -16.31 -28.25
CA GLY A 318 -15.30 -15.68 -28.64
C GLY A 318 -16.47 -16.64 -28.60
N GLY A 319 -16.79 -17.12 -27.40
CA GLY A 319 -18.00 -17.84 -27.08
C GLY A 319 -18.69 -17.16 -25.92
N PHE A 320 -20.02 -17.09 -25.97
CA PHE A 320 -20.88 -16.48 -24.96
C PHE A 320 -20.56 -16.94 -23.51
N GLY A 321 -20.08 -18.18 -23.34
CA GLY A 321 -19.67 -18.72 -22.04
C GLY A 321 -18.35 -18.16 -21.48
N GLY A 322 -17.42 -17.74 -22.33
CA GLY A 322 -16.16 -17.11 -21.92
C GLY A 322 -16.37 -15.69 -21.41
N GLU A 323 -17.17 -14.90 -22.12
CA GLU A 323 -17.53 -13.53 -21.72
C GLU A 323 -18.34 -13.52 -20.42
N LEU A 324 -19.31 -14.42 -20.27
CA LEU A 324 -20.07 -14.58 -19.02
C LEU A 324 -19.16 -14.97 -17.85
N ALA A 325 -18.17 -15.84 -18.07
CA ALA A 325 -17.22 -16.24 -17.02
C ALA A 325 -16.34 -15.07 -16.57
N VAL A 326 -15.86 -14.23 -17.50
CA VAL A 326 -15.10 -13.03 -17.18
C VAL A 326 -15.96 -12.03 -16.40
N LEU A 327 -17.17 -11.72 -16.89
CA LEU A 327 -18.09 -10.81 -16.20
C LEU A 327 -18.47 -11.32 -14.80
N ALA A 328 -18.68 -12.63 -14.65
CA ALA A 328 -18.94 -13.25 -13.35
C ALA A 328 -17.73 -13.14 -12.41
N ALA A 329 -16.51 -13.34 -12.93
CA ALA A 329 -15.29 -13.16 -12.16
C ALA A 329 -15.09 -11.71 -11.72
N ASP A 330 -15.38 -10.73 -12.57
CA ASP A 330 -15.30 -9.30 -12.24
C ASP A 330 -16.32 -8.91 -11.17
N GLY A 331 -17.57 -9.33 -11.35
CA GLY A 331 -18.63 -9.12 -10.37
C GLY A 331 -18.26 -9.74 -9.02
N ALA A 332 -17.77 -10.97 -9.02
CA ALA A 332 -17.30 -11.65 -7.82
C ALA A 332 -16.11 -10.93 -7.17
N ALA A 333 -15.15 -10.43 -7.96
CA ALA A 333 -13.98 -9.72 -7.47
C ALA A 333 -14.33 -8.37 -6.83
N ILE A 334 -15.19 -7.57 -7.48
CA ILE A 334 -15.68 -6.29 -6.95
C ILE A 334 -16.47 -6.53 -5.67
N VAL A 335 -17.43 -7.47 -5.70
CA VAL A 335 -18.24 -7.80 -4.51
C VAL A 335 -17.35 -8.29 -3.37
N SER A 336 -16.39 -9.16 -3.65
CA SER A 336 -15.44 -9.67 -2.66
C SER A 336 -14.56 -8.56 -2.07
N ALA A 337 -14.08 -7.62 -2.90
CA ALA A 337 -13.32 -6.47 -2.44
C ALA A 337 -14.18 -5.59 -1.53
N VAL A 338 -15.39 -5.22 -1.96
CA VAL A 338 -16.30 -4.38 -1.17
C VAL A 338 -16.66 -5.05 0.15
N VAL A 339 -17.11 -6.30 0.11
CA VAL A 339 -17.50 -7.08 1.30
C VAL A 339 -16.29 -7.27 2.23
N GLY A 340 -15.12 -7.62 1.69
CA GLY A 340 -13.89 -7.78 2.44
C GLY A 340 -13.47 -6.49 3.16
N GLY A 341 -13.54 -5.34 2.48
CA GLY A 341 -13.27 -4.03 3.06
C GLY A 341 -14.25 -3.66 4.18
N GLN A 342 -15.55 -3.86 3.97
CA GLN A 342 -16.56 -3.60 5.01
C GLN A 342 -16.41 -4.55 6.20
N ALA A 343 -16.16 -5.84 5.95
CA ALA A 343 -15.92 -6.83 7.00
C ALA A 343 -14.70 -6.45 7.85
N ALA A 344 -13.61 -6.00 7.22
CA ALA A 344 -12.43 -5.54 7.92
C ALA A 344 -12.74 -4.34 8.85
N LEU A 345 -13.54 -3.37 8.40
CA LEU A 345 -13.97 -2.24 9.22
C LEU A 345 -14.86 -2.66 10.38
N VAL A 346 -15.83 -3.56 10.15
CA VAL A 346 -16.71 -4.07 11.22
C VAL A 346 -15.91 -4.84 12.26
N VAL A 347 -14.99 -5.70 11.84
CA VAL A 347 -14.10 -6.44 12.75
C VAL A 347 -13.21 -5.48 13.54
N ALA A 348 -12.67 -4.45 12.89
CA ALA A 348 -11.88 -3.41 13.56
C ALA A 348 -12.73 -2.66 14.60
N GLY A 349 -13.93 -2.20 14.24
CA GLY A 349 -14.85 -1.49 15.13
C GLY A 349 -15.28 -2.33 16.34
N ARG A 350 -15.60 -3.62 16.14
CA ARG A 350 -15.90 -4.55 17.24
C ARG A 350 -14.71 -4.69 18.20
N ARG A 351 -13.49 -4.78 17.68
CA ARG A 351 -12.27 -4.86 18.51
C ARG A 351 -11.98 -3.55 19.24
N ALA A 352 -12.22 -2.41 18.62
CA ALA A 352 -12.08 -1.10 19.25
C ALA A 352 -13.06 -0.96 20.42
N ARG A 353 -14.36 -1.23 20.21
CA ARG A 353 -15.38 -1.18 21.26
C ARG A 353 -15.09 -2.12 22.44
N ARG A 354 -14.58 -3.34 22.19
CA ARG A 354 -14.17 -4.27 23.27
C ARG A 354 -12.99 -3.77 24.10
N ARG A 355 -12.11 -2.95 23.53
CA ARG A 355 -10.94 -2.38 24.23
C ARG A 355 -11.25 -1.06 24.92
N SER A 356 -12.22 -0.30 24.39
CA SER A 356 -12.69 0.97 24.94
C SER A 356 -13.87 0.82 25.89
N ALA A 357 -14.54 -0.35 25.94
CA ALA A 357 -15.58 -0.62 26.91
C ALA A 357 -14.96 -0.44 28.30
N PRO A 358 -15.55 0.39 29.19
CA PRO A 358 -15.15 0.39 30.58
C PRO A 358 -15.19 -1.06 31.04
N LYS A 359 -14.11 -1.54 31.65
CA LYS A 359 -14.22 -2.69 32.53
C LYS A 359 -15.21 -2.25 33.59
N ILE A 360 -16.48 -2.55 33.38
CA ILE A 360 -17.46 -2.55 34.46
C ILE A 360 -16.91 -3.63 35.38
N LEU A 361 -16.08 -3.20 36.33
CA LEU A 361 -16.10 -3.78 37.66
C LEU A 361 -17.57 -3.72 38.03
N ILE A 362 -18.26 -4.85 37.86
CA ILE A 362 -19.52 -5.10 38.51
C ILE A 362 -19.14 -5.09 40.00
N ALA A 363 -19.13 -3.89 40.58
CA ALA A 363 -19.28 -3.72 42.00
C ALA A 363 -20.65 -4.32 42.33
N GLY A 364 -20.65 -5.38 43.15
CA GLY A 364 -21.79 -5.87 43.92
C GLY A 364 -23.09 -6.10 43.15
N GLY A 365 -23.45 -7.37 42.95
CA GLY A 365 -24.85 -7.71 42.68
C GLY A 365 -25.75 -7.21 43.82
N PRO A 366 -27.00 -6.81 43.52
CA PRO A 366 -27.98 -6.41 44.52
C PRO A 366 -28.65 -7.66 45.14
N GLY A 367 -28.68 -7.74 46.48
CA GLY A 367 -29.65 -8.55 47.21
C GLY A 367 -29.07 -9.53 48.23
N ASP A 368 -29.12 -9.13 49.50
CA ASP A 368 -29.57 -9.87 50.71
C ASP A 368 -28.87 -9.18 51.90
N GLY A 369 -29.50 -8.45 52.81
CA GLY A 369 -30.81 -8.63 53.45
C GLY A 369 -30.57 -8.91 54.94
N GLY A 370 -31.01 -8.00 55.82
CA GLY A 370 -31.02 -8.18 57.29
C GLY A 370 -30.15 -7.16 58.04
N GLU A 371 -30.71 -6.04 58.52
CA GLU A 371 -31.41 -5.89 59.82
C GLU A 371 -30.48 -5.72 61.03
N GLY A 372 -30.82 -4.73 61.87
CA GLY A 372 -30.34 -4.62 63.26
C GLY A 372 -29.43 -3.41 63.49
N THR A 373 -29.97 -2.20 63.67
CA THR A 373 -30.17 -1.56 64.99
C THR A 373 -28.90 -1.38 65.83
N GLY A 374 -28.60 -0.12 66.21
CA GLY A 374 -27.79 0.13 67.41
C GLY A 374 -26.95 1.40 67.34
N THR A 375 -27.55 2.51 67.75
CA THR A 375 -26.85 3.70 68.25
C THR A 375 -25.85 3.34 69.36
N ALA A 376 -24.62 3.83 69.26
CA ALA A 376 -23.94 4.68 70.25
C ALA A 376 -22.61 5.18 69.65
#